data_AF-W2WHI9-F1
#
_entry.id   AF-W2WHI9-F1
#
_cell.length_a   1.000
_cell.length_b   1.000
_cell.length_c   1.000
_cell.angle_alpha   90.00
_cell.angle_beta   90.00
_cell.angle_gamma   90.00
#
_symmetry.space_group_name_H-M   'P 1'
#
loop_
_entity.id
_entity.type
_entity.pdbx_description
1 polymer ?
#
loop_
_entity_poly.entity_id
_entity_poly.type
_entity_poly.pdbx_seq_one_letter_code
_entity_poly.pdbx_strand_id
1 'polypeptide(L)'
;MLAHTCLRAHPSRPYFVAQCSGNYATLYSTSAPYKRRKGPSIGGHRPPLRFSGHHEVEGYKIQCNFSSDGSLWASEDANGHIVTYRTTGNRGLEDSFHLYKQRAGCICAEFNP
;
A
#
# COMPACT_ATOMS: atom_id res chain seq x y z
N MET A 1 16.39 -4.25 -9.75
CA MET A 1 15.45 -4.86 -8.79
C MET A 1 14.86 -3.73 -7.97
N LEU A 2 13.54 -3.53 -7.97
CA LEU A 2 12.93 -2.46 -7.15
C LEU A 2 13.03 -2.86 -5.67
N ALA A 3 13.45 -1.92 -4.83
CA ALA A 3 13.57 -2.14 -3.39
C ALA A 3 12.19 -1.96 -2.72
N HIS A 4 11.91 -2.78 -1.71
CA HIS A 4 10.72 -2.61 -0.88
C HIS A 4 11.01 -1.58 0.22
N THR A 5 10.12 -0.61 0.38
CA THR A 5 10.24 0.44 1.41
C THR A 5 9.48 0.06 2.68
N CYS A 6 8.39 -0.69 2.56
CA CYS A 6 7.55 -1.13 3.67
C CYS A 6 6.89 -2.49 3.37
N LEU A 7 6.89 -3.39 4.35
CA LEU A 7 6.08 -4.61 4.38
C LEU A 7 5.13 -4.52 5.58
N ARG A 8 3.85 -4.81 5.38
CA ARG A 8 2.87 -4.85 6.48
C ARG A 8 1.91 -6.03 6.31
N ALA A 9 1.72 -6.83 7.35
CA ALA A 9 0.72 -7.90 7.36
C ALA A 9 -0.68 -7.30 7.53
N HIS A 10 -1.67 -7.85 6.82
CA HIS A 10 -3.06 -7.49 7.09
C HIS A 10 -3.46 -8.01 8.49
N PRO A 11 -4.19 -7.23 9.31
CA PRO A 11 -4.47 -7.60 10.70
C PRO A 11 -5.21 -8.94 10.86
N SER A 12 -6.12 -9.26 9.93
CA SER A 12 -6.99 -10.45 10.02
C SER A 12 -7.03 -11.35 8.79
N ARG A 13 -6.28 -11.07 7.71
CA ARG A 13 -6.37 -11.81 6.44
C ARG A 13 -4.99 -12.39 6.10
N PRO A 14 -4.91 -13.54 5.40
CA PRO A 14 -3.65 -14.23 5.13
C PRO A 14 -2.87 -13.60 3.96
N TYR A 15 -2.62 -12.30 4.04
CA TYR A 15 -1.78 -11.58 3.08
C TYR A 15 -1.04 -10.42 3.73
N PHE A 16 0.04 -10.01 3.10
CA PHE A 16 0.76 -8.78 3.43
C PHE A 16 0.85 -7.89 2.20
N VAL A 17 1.00 -6.59 2.44
CA VAL A 17 1.31 -5.61 1.40
C VAL A 17 2.81 -5.38 1.37
N ALA A 18 3.35 -5.23 0.16
CA ALA A 18 4.74 -4.86 -0.06
C ALA A 18 4.78 -3.59 -0.91
N GLN A 19 5.07 -2.46 -0.26
CA GLN A 19 5.30 -1.16 -0.89
C GLN A 19 6.71 -1.12 -1.46
N CYS A 20 6.86 -0.56 -2.65
CA CYS A 20 8.16 -0.51 -3.33
C CYS A 20 8.46 0.87 -3.89
N SER A 21 9.75 1.12 -4.14
CA SER A 21 10.27 2.37 -4.70
C SER A 21 9.76 2.70 -6.12
N GLY A 22 8.91 1.86 -6.71
CA GLY A 22 8.25 2.12 -7.99
C GLY A 22 6.90 2.83 -7.85
N ASN A 23 6.58 3.42 -6.69
CA ASN A 23 5.33 4.17 -6.44
C ASN A 23 4.07 3.29 -6.56
N TYR A 24 4.19 2.03 -6.12
CA TYR A 24 3.07 1.11 -5.96
C TYR A 24 3.34 0.12 -4.82
N ALA A 25 2.26 -0.51 -4.36
CA ALA A 25 2.31 -1.57 -3.36
C ALA A 25 1.51 -2.79 -3.80
N THR A 26 2.06 -3.98 -3.65
CA THR A 26 1.47 -5.24 -4.15
C THR A 26 1.11 -6.18 -3.00
N LEU A 27 0.03 -6.96 -3.15
CA LEU A 27 -0.38 -7.95 -2.16
C LEU A 27 0.25 -9.32 -2.40
N TYR A 28 0.73 -9.96 -1.33
CA TYR A 28 1.35 -11.28 -1.32
C TYR A 28 0.72 -12.18 -0.25
N SER A 29 0.65 -13.48 -0.51
CA SER A 29 0.21 -14.48 0.49
C SER A 29 1.18 -14.49 1.68
N THR A 30 0.67 -14.63 2.91
CA THR A 30 1.52 -14.92 4.09
C THR A 30 1.96 -16.37 4.17
N SER A 31 1.42 -17.25 3.34
CA SER A 31 1.81 -18.66 3.28
C SER A 31 2.86 -18.90 2.21
N ALA A 32 3.91 -19.65 2.54
CA ALA A 32 4.92 -20.10 1.58
C ALA A 32 4.25 -20.82 0.39
N PRO A 33 4.68 -20.54 -0.86
CA PRO A 33 5.85 -19.77 -1.26
C PRO A 33 5.55 -18.26 -1.50
N TYR A 34 4.75 -17.63 -0.63
CA TYR A 34 4.46 -16.19 -0.58
C TYR A 34 4.01 -15.60 -1.92
N LYS A 35 3.15 -16.33 -2.65
CA LYS A 35 2.74 -15.98 -4.01
C LYS A 35 2.05 -14.62 -4.05
N ARG A 36 2.37 -13.82 -5.06
CA ARG A 36 1.65 -12.58 -5.39
C ARG A 36 0.17 -12.85 -5.63
N ARG A 37 -0.70 -12.11 -4.95
CA ARG A 37 -2.15 -12.23 -5.14
C ARG A 37 -2.57 -11.62 -6.46
N LYS A 38 -3.54 -12.26 -7.12
CA LYS A 38 -4.04 -11.86 -8.43
C LYS A 38 -5.55 -11.64 -8.35
N GLY A 39 -6.05 -10.70 -9.15
CA GLY A 39 -7.47 -10.42 -9.29
C GLY A 39 -8.19 -11.39 -10.23
N PRO A 40 -9.45 -11.08 -10.57
CA PRO A 40 -10.21 -11.78 -11.60
C PRO A 40 -9.50 -11.79 -12.95
N SER A 41 -9.84 -12.77 -13.80
CA SER A 41 -9.29 -12.85 -15.16
C SER A 41 -9.91 -11.76 -16.04
N ILE A 42 -9.07 -11.02 -16.76
CA ILE A 42 -9.44 -10.00 -17.75
C ILE A 42 -8.73 -10.38 -19.04
N GLY A 43 -9.48 -10.78 -20.07
CA GLY A 43 -8.90 -11.21 -21.36
C GLY A 43 -7.93 -12.40 -21.23
N GLY A 44 -8.16 -13.31 -20.28
CA GLY A 44 -7.26 -14.45 -20.01
C GLY A 44 -6.08 -14.13 -19.09
N HIS A 45 -5.85 -12.86 -18.73
CA HIS A 45 -4.80 -12.44 -17.81
C HIS A 45 -5.35 -12.16 -16.42
N ARG A 46 -4.67 -12.63 -15.36
CA ARG A 46 -5.01 -12.29 -13.97
C ARG A 46 -4.05 -11.22 -13.45
N PRO A 47 -4.43 -9.93 -13.45
CA PRO A 47 -3.54 -8.87 -13.02
C PRO A 47 -3.21 -8.99 -11.53
N PRO A 48 -2.04 -8.52 -11.10
CA PRO A 48 -1.69 -8.47 -9.69
C PRO A 48 -2.63 -7.53 -8.93
N LEU A 49 -2.96 -7.89 -7.69
CA LEU A 49 -3.63 -6.97 -6.77
C LEU A 49 -2.60 -5.98 -6.22
N ARG A 50 -2.80 -4.70 -6.50
CA ARG A 50 -1.91 -3.61 -6.09
C ARG A 50 -2.66 -2.31 -5.80
N PHE A 51 -1.99 -1.42 -5.09
CA PHE A 51 -2.33 -0.01 -4.90
C PHE A 51 -1.29 0.83 -5.66
N SER A 52 -1.72 1.82 -6.44
CA SER A 52 -0.82 2.61 -7.28
C SER A 52 -1.45 3.95 -7.67
N GLY A 53 -0.62 4.88 -8.15
CA GLY A 53 -1.08 6.08 -8.87
C GLY A 53 -1.42 7.30 -8.02
N HIS A 54 -1.34 7.19 -6.69
CA HIS A 54 -1.63 8.32 -5.79
C HIS A 54 -0.62 8.54 -4.68
N HIS A 55 0.30 7.60 -4.42
CA HIS A 55 1.41 7.78 -3.47
C HIS A 55 2.76 7.73 -4.20
N GLU A 56 3.68 8.60 -3.80
CA GLU A 56 5.08 8.61 -4.25
C GLU A 56 5.99 8.24 -3.07
N VAL A 57 6.78 7.18 -3.21
CA VAL A 57 7.67 6.68 -2.14
C VAL A 57 9.11 6.51 -2.61
N GLU A 58 9.37 6.82 -3.88
CA GLU A 58 10.69 6.76 -4.49
C GLU A 58 11.69 7.65 -3.74
N GLY A 59 12.90 7.13 -3.50
CA GLY A 59 13.96 7.88 -2.82
C GLY A 59 13.88 7.91 -1.29
N TYR A 60 12.81 7.39 -0.67
CA TYR A 60 12.62 7.41 0.78
C TYR A 60 12.27 6.05 1.37
N LYS A 61 12.60 5.84 2.66
CA LYS A 61 12.16 4.67 3.44
C LYS A 61 10.79 4.92 4.08
N ILE A 62 9.81 5.24 3.24
CA ILE A 62 8.46 5.56 3.70
C ILE A 62 7.73 4.30 4.14
N GLN A 63 7.06 4.39 5.29
CA GLN A 63 6.25 3.35 5.87
C GLN A 63 4.86 3.28 5.21
N CYS A 64 4.05 2.38 5.75
CA CYS A 64 2.71 2.06 5.30
C CYS A 64 2.01 1.30 6.42
N ASN A 65 0.69 1.41 6.56
CA ASN A 65 -0.02 0.69 7.62
C ASN A 65 -1.44 0.26 7.21
N PHE A 66 -2.01 -0.70 7.93
CA PHE A 66 -3.43 -1.03 7.82
C PHE A 66 -4.20 -0.37 8.97
N SER A 67 -5.46 -0.02 8.74
CA SER A 67 -6.40 0.26 9.83
C SER A 67 -6.57 -0.99 10.69
N SER A 68 -7.05 -0.84 11.93
CA SER A 68 -7.20 -1.96 12.87
C SER A 68 -8.13 -3.06 12.36
N ASP A 69 -9.20 -2.70 11.66
CA ASP A 69 -10.10 -3.63 10.97
C ASP A 69 -9.54 -4.14 9.61
N GLY A 70 -8.46 -3.54 9.13
CA GLY A 70 -7.82 -3.79 7.86
C GLY A 70 -8.60 -3.32 6.64
N SER A 71 -9.70 -2.57 6.79
CA SER A 71 -10.52 -2.07 5.68
C SER A 71 -9.80 -1.00 4.85
N LEU A 72 -8.84 -0.30 5.46
CA LEU A 72 -7.99 0.71 4.84
C LEU A 72 -6.51 0.33 4.91
N TRP A 73 -5.78 0.72 3.87
CA TRP A 73 -4.33 0.73 3.82
C TRP A 73 -3.85 2.15 3.58
N ALA A 74 -2.99 2.66 4.45
CA ALA A 74 -2.36 3.96 4.31
C ALA A 74 -0.93 3.81 3.79
N SER A 75 -0.58 4.70 2.87
CA SER A 75 0.76 4.97 2.39
C SER A 75 1.05 6.43 2.65
N GLU A 76 2.09 6.70 3.40
CA GLU A 76 2.63 8.05 3.42
C GLU A 76 3.41 8.30 2.12
N ASP A 77 3.67 9.57 1.79
CA ASP A 77 4.36 9.90 0.55
C ASP A 77 5.53 10.91 0.72
N ALA A 78 6.34 11.02 -0.32
CA ALA A 78 7.51 11.89 -0.42
C ALA A 78 7.17 13.39 -0.53
N ASN A 79 5.89 13.71 -0.72
CA ASN A 79 5.39 15.07 -0.98
C ASN A 79 4.55 15.64 0.17
N GLY A 80 4.49 14.94 1.31
CA GLY A 80 3.82 15.42 2.51
C GLY A 80 2.36 14.99 2.62
N HIS A 81 1.94 13.95 1.87
CA HIS A 81 0.61 13.37 1.93
C HIS A 81 0.57 12.08 2.74
N ILE A 82 -0.63 11.78 3.25
CA ILE A 82 -1.04 10.43 3.61
C ILE A 82 -2.16 10.03 2.67
N VAL A 83 -1.97 8.92 1.97
CA VAL A 83 -2.91 8.40 0.98
C VAL A 83 -3.51 7.12 1.50
N THR A 84 -4.83 7.06 1.59
CA THR A 84 -5.56 5.89 2.08
C THR A 84 -6.25 5.17 0.93
N TYR A 85 -6.25 3.85 0.99
CA TYR A 85 -6.86 2.98 -0.01
C TYR A 85 -7.77 1.97 0.65
N ARG A 86 -8.93 1.73 0.04
CA ARG A 86 -9.81 0.64 0.46
C ARG A 86 -9.20 -0.71 0.11
N THR A 87 -9.16 -1.64 1.06
CA THR A 87 -8.53 -2.95 0.87
C THR A 87 -9.50 -4.02 0.38
N THR A 88 -10.82 -3.80 0.53
CA THR A 88 -11.89 -4.75 0.19
C THR A 88 -12.88 -4.18 -0.81
N GLY A 89 -13.64 -5.05 -1.49
CA GLY A 89 -14.61 -4.61 -2.50
C GLY A 89 -13.93 -3.94 -3.69
N ASN A 90 -14.36 -2.72 -4.02
CA ASN A 90 -13.71 -1.89 -5.03
C ASN A 90 -12.41 -1.30 -4.48
N ARG A 91 -11.34 -2.09 -4.51
CA ARG A 91 -10.01 -1.68 -4.06
C ARG A 91 -9.53 -0.48 -4.89
N GLY A 92 -9.31 0.64 -4.24
CA GLY A 92 -8.98 1.91 -4.88
C GLY A 92 -8.63 2.98 -3.85
N LEU A 93 -8.35 4.19 -4.34
CA LEU A 93 -8.16 5.37 -3.50
C LEU A 93 -9.42 5.62 -2.67
N GLU A 94 -9.24 5.83 -1.37
CA GLU A 94 -10.30 6.28 -0.47
C GLU A 94 -10.16 7.78 -0.22
N ASP A 95 -8.99 8.24 0.23
CA ASP A 95 -8.74 9.66 0.54
C ASP A 95 -7.25 10.02 0.45
N SER A 96 -6.93 11.31 0.38
CA SER A 96 -5.57 11.86 0.42
C SER A 96 -5.51 13.14 1.24
N PHE A 97 -4.66 13.14 2.26
CA PHE A 97 -4.50 14.25 3.21
C PHE A 97 -3.13 14.89 3.04
N HIS A 98 -3.09 16.18 2.70
CA HIS A 98 -1.85 16.96 2.64
C HIS A 98 -1.52 17.53 4.02
N LEU A 99 -0.46 17.03 4.66
CA LEU A 99 -0.09 17.41 6.02
C LEU A 99 0.88 18.59 6.06
N TYR A 100 1.87 18.60 5.17
CA TYR A 100 2.94 19.60 5.18
C TYR A 100 2.85 20.52 3.98
N LYS A 101 2.69 21.84 4.18
CA LYS A 101 2.66 22.82 3.08
C LYS A 101 3.97 22.90 2.27
N GLN A 102 5.07 22.45 2.86
CA GLN A 102 6.39 22.41 2.24
C GLN A 102 6.66 21.00 1.75
N ARG A 103 7.45 20.86 0.68
CA ARG A 103 7.80 19.56 0.11
C ARG A 103 8.72 18.78 1.07
N ALA A 104 8.10 18.02 1.96
CA ALA A 104 8.75 17.19 2.96
C ALA A 104 8.06 15.82 2.99
N GLY A 105 8.84 14.75 3.00
CA GLY A 105 8.29 13.39 3.03
C GLY A 105 7.67 13.05 4.37
N CYS A 106 6.47 12.46 4.34
CA CYS A 106 5.87 11.80 5.50
C CYS A 106 6.50 10.40 5.61
N ILE A 107 7.30 10.16 6.65
CA ILE A 107 8.05 8.89 6.76
C ILE A 107 7.22 7.78 7.41
N CYS A 108 6.35 8.12 8.36
CA CYS A 108 5.52 7.16 9.07
C CYS A 108 4.23 7.79 9.58
N ALA A 109 3.13 7.04 9.49
CA ALA A 109 1.92 7.27 10.25
C ALA A 109 1.32 5.94 10.72
N GLU A 110 0.48 6.02 11.74
CA GLU A 110 -0.12 4.86 12.37
C GLU A 110 -1.61 5.12 12.59
N PHE A 111 -2.42 4.09 12.36
CA PHE A 111 -3.82 4.12 12.75
C PHE A 111 -3.89 3.89 14.26
N ASN A 112 -4.77 4.64 14.93
CA ASN A 112 -5.10 4.33 16.32
C ASN A 112 -5.64 2.88 16.40
N PRO A 113 -5.23 2.11 17.43
CA PRO A 113 -5.66 0.71 17.61
C PRO A 113 -7.19 0.52 17.61
#